data_AF-A0A7C4J8Y2-F1
#
_entry.id   AF-A0A7C4J8Y2-F1
#
_cell.length_a   1.000
_cell.length_b   1.000
_cell.length_c   1.000
_cell.angle_alpha   90.00
_cell.angle_beta   90.00
_cell.angle_gamma   90.00
#
_symmetry.space_group_name_H-M   'P 1'
#
loop_
_entity.id
_entity.type
_entity.pdbx_description
1 polymer ?
#
loop_
_entity_poly.entity_id
_entity_poly.type
_entity_poly.pdbx_seq_one_letter_code
_entity_poly.pdbx_strand_id
1 'polypeptide(L)'
;MPVIETRRLKEAEGQEAWAALRPDLCVMAFVTEIIPHEVLELPRLGSIQYHPSLLPLHRGSSAINWAIIFGRTETGLTIFWPDR
;
A
#
# COMPACT_ATOMS: atom_id res chain seq x y z
N MET A 1 17.31 10.77 -2.61
CA MET A 1 15.86 10.80 -2.32
C MET A 1 15.69 10.87 -0.81
N PRO A 2 14.76 11.68 -0.28
CA PRO A 2 14.44 11.65 1.15
C PRO A 2 13.90 10.27 1.53
N VAL A 3 14.18 9.84 2.76
CA VAL A 3 13.68 8.58 3.32
C VAL A 3 12.88 8.92 4.57
N ILE A 4 11.59 8.57 4.54
CA ILE A 4 10.69 8.65 5.68
C ILE A 4 10.31 7.21 6.01
N GLU A 5 10.72 6.72 7.17
CA GLU A 5 10.35 5.37 7.60
C GLU A 5 8.84 5.27 7.76
N THR A 6 8.21 4.22 7.22
CA THR A 6 6.75 4.05 7.27
C THR A 6 6.17 4.15 8.67
N ARG A 7 6.90 3.68 9.70
CA ARG A 7 6.49 3.80 11.10
C ARG A 7 6.35 5.24 11.59
N ARG A 8 7.16 6.16 11.06
CA ARG A 8 7.12 7.59 11.41
C ARG A 8 5.92 8.30 10.79
N LEU A 9 5.28 7.72 9.78
CA LEU A 9 4.04 8.27 9.22
C LEU A 9 2.86 8.20 10.22
N LYS A 10 3.04 7.49 11.34
CA LYS A 10 2.12 7.48 12.48
C LYS A 10 2.37 8.62 13.48
N GLU A 11 3.43 9.40 13.28
CA GLU A 11 3.87 10.48 14.16
C GLU A 11 3.76 11.82 13.43
N ALA A 12 3.49 12.91 14.16
CA ALA A 12 3.28 14.23 13.58
C ALA A 12 4.47 14.71 12.73
N GLU A 13 5.71 14.51 13.20
CA GLU A 13 6.92 14.89 12.47
C GLU A 13 7.04 14.16 11.12
N GLY A 14 6.70 12.87 11.08
CA GLY A 14 6.73 12.11 9.83
C GLY A 14 5.62 12.51 8.87
N GLN A 15 4.44 12.88 9.39
CA GLN A 15 3.34 13.41 8.58
C GLN A 15 3.67 14.78 8.00
N GLU A 16 4.31 15.67 8.77
CA GLU A 16 4.79 16.97 8.28
C GLU A 16 5.84 16.79 7.17
N ALA A 17 6.80 15.88 7.39
CA ALA A 17 7.80 15.54 6.38
C ALA A 17 7.16 14.96 5.10
N TRP A 18 6.13 14.12 5.24
CA TRP A 18 5.37 13.56 4.13
C TRP A 18 4.61 14.64 3.35
N ALA A 19 3.93 15.54 4.06
CA ALA A 19 3.18 16.65 3.48
C ALA A 19 4.09 17.61 2.69
N ALA A 20 5.28 17.89 3.21
CA ALA A 20 6.25 18.79 2.59
C ALA A 20 6.71 18.32 1.19
N LEU A 21 6.61 17.02 0.89
CA LEU A 21 6.94 16.47 -0.42
C LEU A 21 5.93 16.84 -1.52
N ARG A 22 4.70 17.23 -1.15
CA ARG A 22 3.60 17.54 -2.08
C ARG A 22 3.42 16.47 -3.17
N PRO A 23 3.25 15.19 -2.80
CA PRO A 23 3.15 14.10 -3.78
C PRO A 23 1.87 14.22 -4.62
N ASP A 24 2.00 13.94 -5.91
CA ASP A 24 0.82 13.76 -6.77
C ASP A 24 0.17 12.39 -6.56
N LEU A 25 0.96 11.33 -6.37
CA LEU A 25 0.49 9.95 -6.20
C LEU A 25 1.42 9.23 -5.22
N CYS A 26 0.84 8.43 -4.31
CA CYS A 26 1.61 7.50 -3.50
C CYS A 26 1.47 6.07 -4.04
N VAL A 27 2.60 5.36 -4.14
CA VAL A 27 2.64 3.97 -4.58
C VAL A 27 3.06 3.08 -3.41
N MET A 28 2.10 2.32 -2.88
CA MET A 28 2.33 1.39 -1.77
C MET A 28 2.66 0.00 -2.31
N ALA A 29 3.96 -0.29 -2.42
CA ALA A 29 4.46 -1.61 -2.78
C ALA A 29 4.82 -2.40 -1.52
N PHE A 30 4.10 -3.50 -1.26
CA PHE A 30 4.34 -4.40 -0.11
C PHE A 30 4.34 -3.70 1.27
N VAL A 31 3.49 -2.68 1.45
CA VAL A 31 3.31 -2.05 2.75
C VAL A 31 2.47 -2.97 3.65
N THR A 32 3.06 -3.45 4.73
CA THR A 32 2.42 -4.34 5.72
C THR A 32 1.86 -3.60 6.93
N GLU A 33 2.28 -2.35 7.12
CA GLU A 33 1.82 -1.48 8.20
C GLU A 33 0.43 -0.93 7.89
N ILE A 34 -0.41 -0.81 8.92
CA ILE A 34 -1.64 -0.02 8.81
C ILE A 34 -1.22 1.45 8.79
N ILE A 35 -1.57 2.15 7.70
CA ILE A 35 -1.23 3.54 7.47
C ILE A 35 -2.40 4.43 7.87
N PRO A 36 -2.17 5.56 8.57
CA PRO A 36 -3.23 6.52 8.86
C PRO A 36 -3.91 7.03 7.59
N HIS A 37 -5.23 7.21 7.64
CA HIS A 37 -6.02 7.67 6.49
C HIS A 37 -5.53 9.01 5.92
N GLU A 38 -5.16 9.94 6.80
CA GLU A 38 -4.57 11.24 6.43
C GLU A 38 -3.30 11.12 5.59
N VAL A 39 -2.49 10.07 5.78
CA VAL A 39 -1.29 9.81 4.97
C VAL A 39 -1.68 9.25 3.60
N LEU A 40 -2.71 8.40 3.54
CA LEU A 40 -3.19 7.78 2.29
C LEU A 40 -3.86 8.79 1.36
N GLU A 41 -4.55 9.77 1.92
CA GLU A 41 -5.30 10.78 1.16
C GLU A 41 -4.51 12.05 0.85
N LEU A 42 -3.35 12.26 1.49
CA LEU A 42 -2.52 13.44 1.27
C LEU A 42 -2.13 13.67 -0.20
N PRO A 43 -1.75 12.63 -0.99
CA PRO A 43 -1.41 12.84 -2.38
C PRO A 43 -2.63 13.26 -3.22
N ARG A 44 -2.42 14.16 -4.20
CA ARG A 44 -3.50 14.72 -5.02
C ARG A 44 -4.37 13.68 -5.76
N LEU A 45 -3.76 12.55 -6.17
CA LEU A 45 -4.40 11.44 -6.87
C LEU A 45 -4.67 10.24 -5.93
N GLY A 46 -4.46 10.43 -4.63
CA GLY A 46 -4.56 9.40 -3.60
C GLY A 46 -3.37 8.45 -3.57
N SER A 47 -3.59 7.29 -2.96
CA SER A 47 -2.62 6.22 -2.86
C SER A 47 -3.10 5.00 -3.64
N ILE A 48 -2.21 4.36 -4.40
CA ILE A 48 -2.45 3.05 -5.01
C ILE A 48 -1.69 1.98 -4.25
N GLN A 49 -2.26 0.78 -4.18
CA GLN A 49 -1.65 -0.36 -3.52
C GLN A 49 -1.42 -1.50 -4.51
N TYR A 50 -0.27 -2.13 -4.34
CA TYR A 50 0.06 -3.41 -4.96
C TYR A 50 -0.46 -4.56 -4.10
N HIS A 51 -1.18 -5.49 -4.70
CA HIS A 51 -1.55 -6.77 -4.07
C HIS A 51 -1.09 -7.95 -4.93
N PRO A 52 -0.34 -8.93 -4.39
CA PRO A 52 0.23 -10.04 -5.16
C PRO A 52 -0.77 -11.19 -5.41
N SER A 53 -1.95 -10.84 -5.91
CA SER A 53 -2.90 -11.80 -6.47
C SER A 53 -3.81 -11.14 -7.51
N LEU A 54 -4.58 -11.96 -8.23
CA LEU A 54 -5.69 -11.51 -9.05
C LEU A 54 -6.91 -11.24 -8.15
N LEU A 55 -7.01 -10.02 -7.61
CA LEU A 55 -8.14 -9.62 -6.76
C LEU A 55 -9.47 -9.88 -7.50
N PRO A 56 -10.53 -10.32 -6.79
CA PRO A 56 -10.65 -10.38 -5.33
C PRO A 56 -10.08 -11.66 -4.69
N LEU A 57 -9.39 -12.53 -5.43
CA LEU A 57 -8.83 -13.77 -4.88
C LEU A 57 -7.68 -13.47 -3.92
N HIS A 58 -7.55 -14.30 -2.88
CA HIS A 58 -6.42 -14.27 -1.94
C HIS A 58 -6.16 -12.87 -1.33
N ARG A 59 -7.22 -12.12 -0.98
CA ARG A 59 -7.12 -10.89 -0.18
C ARG A 59 -6.44 -11.14 1.16
N GLY A 60 -5.80 -10.10 1.68
CA GLY A 60 -5.11 -10.14 2.97
C GLY A 60 -3.70 -10.70 2.87
N SER A 61 -3.14 -11.09 4.02
CA SER A 61 -1.75 -11.52 4.12
C SER A 61 -1.47 -12.82 3.37
N SER A 62 -0.22 -12.98 2.94
CA SER A 62 0.30 -14.23 2.36
C SER A 62 -0.42 -14.68 1.08
N ALA A 63 -0.87 -13.74 0.24
CA ALA A 63 -1.63 -14.04 -0.98
C ALA A 63 -0.91 -15.01 -1.94
N ILE A 64 0.43 -14.90 -2.04
CA ILE A 64 1.28 -15.80 -2.83
C ILE A 64 1.19 -17.24 -2.27
N ASN A 65 1.35 -17.39 -0.95
CA ASN A 65 1.27 -18.69 -0.29
C ASN A 65 -0.10 -19.33 -0.52
N TRP A 66 -1.17 -18.55 -0.42
CA TRP A 66 -2.52 -19.06 -0.65
C TRP A 66 -2.71 -19.55 -2.09
N ALA A 67 -2.21 -18.84 -3.09
CA ALA A 67 -2.27 -19.32 -4.48
C ALA A 67 -1.60 -20.71 -4.63
N ILE A 68 -0.45 -20.92 -3.97
CA ILE A 68 0.25 -22.22 -3.98
C ILE A 68 -0.54 -23.30 -3.21
N ILE A 69 -1.02 -22.99 -2.00
CA ILE A 69 -1.79 -23.92 -1.15
C ILE A 69 -3.05 -24.42 -1.87
N PHE A 70 -3.72 -23.53 -2.61
CA PHE A 70 -4.91 -23.88 -3.38
C PHE A 70 -4.61 -24.50 -4.75
N GLY A 71 -3.34 -24.81 -5.04
CA GLY A 71 -2.93 -25.44 -6.30
C GLY A 71 -3.25 -24.60 -7.53
N ARG A 72 -3.23 -23.26 -7.41
CA ARG A 72 -3.49 -22.37 -8.55
C ARG A 72 -2.40 -22.52 -9.60
N THR A 73 -2.81 -22.77 -10.84
CA THR A 73 -1.92 -22.77 -12.01
C THR A 73 -1.69 -21.39 -12.59
N GLU A 74 -2.49 -20.41 -12.16
CA GLU A 74 -2.39 -19.00 -12.55
C GLU A 74 -2.63 -18.11 -11.33
N THR A 75 -1.82 -17.07 -11.21
CA THR A 75 -2.00 -15.95 -10.28
C THR A 75 -1.41 -14.70 -10.94
N GLY A 76 -1.37 -13.58 -10.25
CA GLY A 76 -0.84 -12.34 -10.80
C GLY A 76 -0.76 -11.24 -9.76
N LEU A 77 -0.90 -10.01 -10.22
CA LEU A 77 -0.90 -8.81 -9.38
C LEU A 77 -2.12 -7.95 -9.69
N THR A 78 -2.57 -7.21 -8.69
CA THR A 78 -3.57 -6.17 -8.87
C THR A 78 -3.03 -4.85 -8.32
N ILE A 79 -3.19 -3.78 -9.09
CA ILE A 79 -3.03 -2.41 -8.61
C ILE A 79 -4.43 -1.84 -8.38
N PHE A 80 -4.68 -1.32 -7.19
CA PHE A 80 -6.00 -0.80 -6.83
C PHE A 80 -5.88 0.42 -5.90
N TRP A 81 -6.94 1.21 -5.83
CA TRP A 81 -7.09 2.21 -4.76
C TRP A 81 -7.64 1.51 -3.52
N PRO A 82 -6.95 1.56 -2.37
CA PRO A 82 -7.48 1.03 -1.13
C PRO A 82 -8.71 1.83 -0.71
N ASP A 83 -9.66 1.15 -0.10
CA ASP A 83 -10.83 1.79 0.51
C ASP A 83 -10.39 2.69 1.68
N ARG A 84 -11.24 3.69 1.98
CA ARG A 84 -11.08 4.61 3.11
C ARG A 84 -11.30 3.92 4.46
#